data_AF-A0AAD1FJN3-F1
#
_entry.id   AF-A0AAD1FJN3-F1
#
_cell.length_a   1.000
_cell.length_b   1.000
_cell.length_c   1.000
_cell.angle_alpha   90.00
_cell.angle_beta   90.00
_cell.angle_gamma   90.00
#
_symmetry.space_group_name_H-M   'P 1'
#
loop_
_entity.id
_entity.type
_entity.pdbx_description
1 polymer ?
#
loop_
_entity_poly.entity_id
_entity_poly.type
_entity_poly.pdbx_seq_one_letter_code
_entity_poly.pdbx_strand_id
1 'polypeptide(L)'
;MKNYTQKWKELNKNGIKLSLICGLNWLIKFLFKGQFYLFSAVFLGLLTYYMPQDIQLFTVRVLELIVMLKITTDVIYTIFSKEIRRMKNPLLLGVMSLFFLAGNVYIKQHTLTEFLVNRFFTFWFISLVLTILVIVIQPRLFKVYLFKNVLNKTYLGIRKTTDELPPECNFYTDADEKDADKRMKMMNQHVIKKTYQGVVELSFLNREVITGISYKAVPFEKEKERAFMDVDTIYYPVFRVYPFGIEEDFGHILIKFKLSRKAAFTKNAEGLLKKDF
;
A
#
# COMPACT_ATOMS: atom_id res chain seq x y z
N MET A 1 11.06 21.89 32.50
CA MET A 1 10.49 22.37 31.21
C MET A 1 11.53 22.84 30.19
N LYS A 2 12.64 23.50 30.58
CA LYS A 2 13.67 24.00 29.63
C LYS A 2 14.33 22.92 28.73
N ASN A 3 14.57 21.70 29.23
CA ASN A 3 15.17 20.61 28.44
C ASN A 3 14.28 20.11 27.29
N TYR A 4 12.96 20.09 27.45
CA TYR A 4 12.06 19.63 26.40
C TYR A 4 12.00 20.64 25.25
N THR A 5 11.93 21.93 25.55
CA THR A 5 11.96 23.01 24.52
C THR A 5 13.28 23.08 23.76
N GLN A 6 14.40 22.65 24.37
CA GLN A 6 15.71 22.61 23.73
C GLN A 6 15.85 21.41 22.80
N LYS A 7 15.39 20.21 23.23
CA LYS A 7 15.22 19.04 22.34
C LYS A 7 14.33 19.37 21.14
N TRP A 8 13.26 20.16 21.33
CA TRP A 8 12.38 20.58 20.25
C TRP A 8 13.04 21.49 19.19
N LYS A 9 14.09 22.24 19.55
CA LYS A 9 14.86 23.06 18.60
C LYS A 9 15.85 22.22 17.76
N GLU A 10 16.29 21.08 18.28
CA GLU A 10 17.17 20.12 17.60
C GLU A 10 16.39 19.09 16.75
N LEU A 11 15.06 19.05 16.89
CA LEU A 11 14.20 18.17 16.09
C LEU A 11 14.38 18.43 14.59
N ASN A 12 14.62 17.36 13.85
CA ASN A 12 14.78 17.42 12.41
C ASN A 12 13.45 17.80 11.73
N LYS A 13 13.29 19.08 11.41
CA LYS A 13 12.07 19.65 10.81
C LYS A 13 11.65 18.91 9.53
N ASN A 14 12.61 18.42 8.75
CA ASN A 14 12.33 17.68 7.51
C ASN A 14 11.79 16.27 7.81
N GLY A 15 12.33 15.60 8.83
CA GLY A 15 11.84 14.29 9.29
C GLY A 15 10.40 14.35 9.77
N ILE A 16 10.08 15.30 10.65
CA ILE A 16 8.71 15.52 11.15
C ILE A 16 7.78 15.89 9.99
N LYS A 17 8.17 16.84 9.13
CA LYS A 17 7.35 17.25 7.97
C LYS A 17 7.03 16.06 7.06
N LEU A 18 8.02 15.25 6.72
CA LEU A 18 7.81 14.09 5.87
C LEU A 18 6.93 13.03 6.53
N SER A 19 7.13 12.82 7.83
CA SER A 19 6.32 11.90 8.65
C SER A 19 4.86 12.35 8.73
N LEU A 20 4.60 13.66 8.87
CA LEU A 20 3.26 14.22 8.84
C LEU A 20 2.59 14.03 7.48
N ILE A 21 3.33 14.22 6.37
CA ILE A 21 2.80 13.99 5.02
C ILE A 21 2.48 12.50 4.83
N CYS A 22 3.33 11.60 5.33
CA CYS A 22 3.07 10.16 5.31
C CYS A 22 1.81 9.81 6.12
N GLY A 23 1.70 10.32 7.34
CA GLY A 23 0.55 10.15 8.22
C GLY A 23 -0.74 10.69 7.61
N LEU A 24 -0.71 11.88 7.02
CA LEU A 24 -1.85 12.48 6.33
C LEU A 24 -2.27 11.65 5.11
N ASN A 25 -1.32 11.19 4.31
CA ASN A 25 -1.58 10.32 3.16
C ASN A 25 -2.24 8.99 3.58
N TRP A 26 -1.81 8.41 4.70
CA TRP A 26 -2.45 7.23 5.28
C TRP A 26 -3.84 7.55 5.83
N LEU A 27 -4.00 8.65 6.57
CA LEU A 27 -5.25 9.08 7.19
C LEU A 27 -6.34 9.36 6.15
N ILE A 28 -6.01 10.06 5.06
CA ILE A 28 -6.96 10.30 3.96
C ILE A 28 -7.49 8.98 3.41
N LYS A 29 -6.61 8.02 3.12
CA LYS A 29 -7.04 6.70 2.63
C LYS A 29 -7.91 5.97 3.66
N PHE A 30 -7.54 6.04 4.93
CA PHE A 30 -8.29 5.43 6.01
C PHE A 30 -9.70 6.03 6.13
N LEU A 31 -9.82 7.36 6.11
CA LEU A 31 -11.09 8.07 6.25
C LEU A 31 -12.05 7.78 5.09
N PHE A 32 -11.62 7.93 3.84
CA PHE A 32 -12.50 7.69 2.69
C PHE A 32 -12.92 6.22 2.58
N LYS A 33 -11.98 5.29 2.79
CA LYS A 33 -12.29 3.86 2.78
C LYS A 33 -13.24 3.49 3.92
N GLY A 34 -12.97 3.99 5.13
CA GLY A 34 -13.81 3.78 6.31
C GLY A 34 -15.21 4.34 6.12
N GLN A 35 -15.33 5.61 5.71
CA GLN A 35 -16.60 6.27 5.41
C GLN A 35 -17.43 5.47 4.40
N PHE A 36 -16.84 5.07 3.28
CA PHE A 36 -17.56 4.31 2.26
C PHE A 36 -18.07 2.97 2.78
N TYR A 37 -17.28 2.28 3.59
CA TYR A 37 -17.69 1.04 4.21
C TYR A 37 -18.85 1.23 5.21
N LEU A 38 -18.81 2.27 6.04
CA LEU A 38 -19.90 2.58 6.95
C LEU A 38 -21.18 2.93 6.19
N PHE A 39 -21.09 3.76 5.15
CA PHE A 39 -22.23 4.10 4.30
C PHE A 39 -22.79 2.88 3.57
N SER A 40 -21.92 1.97 3.13
CA SER A 40 -22.35 0.71 2.52
C SER A 40 -23.10 -0.17 3.51
N ALA A 41 -22.63 -0.28 4.75
CA ALA A 41 -23.30 -1.07 5.78
C ALA A 41 -24.69 -0.52 6.09
N VAL A 42 -24.81 0.80 6.29
CA VAL A 42 -26.11 1.46 6.50
C VAL A 42 -27.02 1.25 5.30
N PHE A 43 -26.51 1.49 4.09
CA PHE A 43 -27.28 1.37 2.86
C PHE A 43 -27.82 -0.05 2.65
N LEU A 44 -26.99 -1.07 2.89
CA LEU A 44 -27.42 -2.48 2.88
C LEU A 44 -28.51 -2.75 3.92
N GLY A 45 -28.42 -2.16 5.11
CA GLY A 45 -29.45 -2.27 6.14
C GLY A 45 -30.78 -1.65 5.68
N LEU A 46 -30.73 -0.48 5.04
CA LEU A 46 -31.91 0.19 4.48
C LEU A 46 -32.56 -0.63 3.35
N LEU A 47 -31.76 -1.27 2.48
CA LEU A 47 -32.27 -2.06 1.35
C LEU A 47 -33.14 -3.26 1.78
N THR A 48 -32.98 -3.74 3.02
CA THR A 48 -33.84 -4.81 3.56
C THR A 48 -35.31 -4.39 3.66
N TYR A 49 -35.61 -3.09 3.62
CA TYR A 49 -36.98 -2.56 3.58
C TYR A 49 -37.80 -3.09 2.39
N TYR A 50 -37.15 -3.37 1.26
CA TYR A 50 -37.82 -3.90 0.08
C TYR A 50 -38.14 -5.40 0.16
N MET A 51 -37.72 -6.06 1.24
CA MET A 51 -38.06 -7.47 1.47
C MET A 51 -39.42 -7.58 2.16
N PRO A 52 -40.23 -8.61 1.83
CA PRO A 52 -41.39 -8.96 2.63
C PRO A 52 -41.01 -9.17 4.10
N GLN A 53 -41.85 -8.74 5.03
CA GLN A 53 -41.52 -8.65 6.47
C GLN A 53 -41.02 -9.98 7.07
N ASP A 54 -41.62 -11.10 6.69
CA ASP A 54 -41.24 -12.44 7.17
C ASP A 54 -39.83 -12.83 6.68
N ILE A 55 -39.54 -12.54 5.40
CA ILE A 55 -38.25 -12.81 4.77
C ILE A 55 -37.18 -11.86 5.34
N GLN A 56 -37.54 -10.61 5.57
CA GLN A 56 -36.66 -9.59 6.12
C GLN A 56 -36.13 -9.99 7.51
N LEU A 57 -37.03 -10.33 8.43
CA LEU A 57 -36.67 -10.72 9.79
C LEU A 57 -35.77 -11.96 9.81
N PHE A 58 -36.10 -12.96 8.99
CA PHE A 58 -35.28 -14.16 8.85
C PHE A 58 -33.89 -13.81 8.30
N THR A 59 -33.83 -13.04 7.21
CA THR A 59 -32.58 -12.65 6.53
C THR A 59 -31.64 -11.88 7.47
N VAL A 60 -32.16 -10.89 8.19
CA VAL A 60 -31.37 -10.06 9.11
C VAL A 60 -30.81 -10.89 10.26
N ARG A 61 -31.62 -11.79 10.86
CA ARG A 61 -31.16 -12.66 11.95
C ARG A 61 -30.12 -13.68 11.51
N VAL A 62 -30.31 -14.28 10.34
CA VAL A 62 -29.33 -15.23 9.78
C VAL A 62 -28.02 -14.52 9.46
N LEU A 63 -28.07 -13.33 8.85
CA LEU A 63 -26.87 -12.55 8.54
C LEU A 63 -26.14 -12.13 9.82
N GLU A 64 -26.88 -11.68 10.84
CA GLU A 64 -26.33 -11.34 12.15
C GLU A 64 -25.63 -12.55 12.79
N LEU A 65 -26.25 -13.73 12.76
CA LEU A 65 -25.66 -14.96 13.28
C LEU A 65 -24.35 -15.31 12.53
N ILE A 66 -24.36 -15.28 11.20
CA ILE A 66 -23.17 -15.55 10.38
C ILE A 66 -22.04 -14.58 10.72
N VAL A 67 -22.36 -13.28 10.81
CA VAL A 67 -21.41 -12.23 11.15
C VAL A 67 -20.85 -12.44 12.55
N MET A 68 -21.69 -12.71 13.54
CA MET A 68 -21.25 -12.96 14.92
C MET A 68 -20.36 -14.19 15.02
N LEU A 69 -20.74 -15.31 14.40
CA LEU A 69 -19.91 -16.51 14.32
C LEU A 69 -18.54 -16.20 13.70
N LYS A 70 -18.51 -15.40 12.64
CA LYS A 70 -17.27 -15.00 11.98
C LYS A 70 -16.39 -14.13 12.87
N ILE A 71 -16.96 -13.12 13.53
CA ILE A 71 -16.23 -12.26 14.50
C ILE A 71 -15.66 -13.13 15.61
N THR A 72 -16.48 -13.97 16.24
CA THR A 72 -16.05 -14.83 17.34
C THR A 72 -14.93 -15.77 16.92
N THR A 73 -15.04 -16.41 15.74
CA THR A 73 -13.99 -17.29 15.21
C THR A 73 -12.69 -16.54 14.96
N ASP A 74 -12.76 -15.36 14.33
CA ASP A 74 -11.57 -14.55 14.02
C ASP A 74 -10.91 -14.00 15.30
N VAL A 75 -11.70 -13.63 16.32
CA VAL A 75 -11.19 -13.18 17.63
C VAL A 75 -10.53 -14.33 18.37
N ILE A 76 -11.19 -15.49 18.48
CA ILE A 76 -10.63 -16.70 19.11
C ILE A 76 -9.31 -17.06 18.44
N TYR A 77 -9.30 -17.15 17.11
CA TYR A 77 -8.10 -17.46 16.36
C TYR A 77 -6.98 -16.44 16.59
N THR A 78 -7.30 -15.14 16.67
CA THR A 78 -6.31 -14.09 16.94
C THR A 78 -5.72 -14.18 18.35
N ILE A 79 -6.54 -14.52 19.35
CA ILE A 79 -6.09 -14.76 20.73
C ILE A 79 -5.13 -15.97 20.75
N PHE A 80 -5.49 -17.08 20.09
CA PHE A 80 -4.65 -18.27 20.01
C PHE A 80 -3.35 -18.03 19.25
N SER A 81 -3.39 -17.26 18.15
CA SER A 81 -2.20 -16.99 17.34
C SER A 81 -1.31 -15.89 17.91
N LYS A 82 -1.74 -15.19 18.97
CA LYS A 82 -1.07 -14.01 19.58
C LYS A 82 -0.73 -12.89 18.58
N GLU A 83 -1.37 -12.87 17.40
CA GLU A 83 -1.11 -11.88 16.36
C GLU A 83 -2.12 -10.74 16.44
N ILE A 84 -1.96 -9.84 17.41
CA ILE A 84 -2.87 -8.68 17.65
C ILE A 84 -3.16 -7.88 16.37
N ARG A 85 -2.21 -7.83 15.42
CA ARG A 85 -2.39 -7.17 14.12
C ARG A 85 -3.60 -7.70 13.34
N ARG A 86 -4.00 -8.96 13.53
CA ARG A 86 -5.16 -9.58 12.87
C ARG A 86 -6.51 -9.10 13.42
N MET A 87 -6.54 -8.48 14.61
CA MET A 87 -7.77 -7.93 15.24
C MET A 87 -8.44 -6.82 14.42
N LYS A 88 -7.72 -6.21 13.47
CA LYS A 88 -8.27 -5.13 12.63
C LYS A 88 -9.49 -5.55 11.83
N ASN A 89 -9.48 -6.77 11.29
CA ASN A 89 -10.56 -7.28 10.45
C ASN A 89 -11.84 -7.59 11.24
N PRO A 90 -11.83 -8.37 12.33
CA PRO A 90 -13.03 -8.61 13.12
C PRO A 90 -13.58 -7.32 13.74
N LEU A 91 -12.72 -6.37 14.14
CA LEU A 91 -13.17 -5.07 14.64
C LEU A 91 -13.88 -4.27 13.55
N LEU A 92 -13.31 -4.19 12.33
CA LEU A 92 -13.97 -3.53 11.20
C LEU A 92 -15.32 -4.18 10.88
N LEU A 93 -15.38 -5.52 10.87
CA LEU A 93 -16.59 -6.27 10.58
C LEU A 93 -17.67 -6.05 11.65
N GLY A 94 -17.28 -6.02 12.93
CA GLY A 94 -18.18 -5.67 14.04
C GLY A 94 -18.68 -4.22 13.98
N VAL A 95 -17.83 -3.26 13.61
CA VAL A 95 -18.29 -1.88 13.39
C VAL A 95 -19.27 -1.82 12.21
N MET A 96 -18.99 -2.50 11.10
CA MET A 96 -19.93 -2.57 9.97
C MET A 96 -21.26 -3.20 10.37
N SER A 97 -21.26 -4.28 11.16
CA SER A 97 -22.50 -4.94 11.59
C SER A 97 -23.38 -4.02 12.44
N LEU A 98 -22.78 -3.23 13.34
CA LEU A 98 -23.51 -2.23 14.13
C LEU A 98 -24.19 -1.18 13.23
N PHE A 99 -23.49 -0.68 12.21
CA PHE A 99 -24.06 0.28 11.26
C PHE A 99 -25.14 -0.33 10.37
N PHE A 100 -25.00 -1.60 9.97
CA PHE A 100 -26.04 -2.34 9.26
C PHE A 100 -27.31 -2.51 10.11
N LEU A 101 -27.14 -2.86 11.40
CA LEU A 101 -28.25 -2.97 12.34
C LEU A 101 -28.92 -1.60 12.57
N ALA A 102 -28.15 -0.52 12.68
CA ALA A 102 -28.68 0.83 12.78
C ALA A 102 -29.55 1.20 11.56
N GLY A 103 -29.13 0.83 10.34
CA GLY A 103 -29.96 0.96 9.14
C GLY A 103 -31.27 0.18 9.22
N ASN A 104 -31.23 -1.05 9.73
CA ASN A 104 -32.44 -1.88 9.96
C ASN A 104 -33.38 -1.31 11.03
N VAL A 105 -32.84 -0.75 12.10
CA VAL A 105 -33.65 -0.08 13.14
C VAL A 105 -34.33 1.15 12.57
N TYR A 106 -33.63 1.92 11.73
CA TYR A 106 -34.17 3.12 11.10
C TYR A 106 -35.43 2.82 10.27
N ILE A 107 -35.40 1.80 9.42
CA ILE A 107 -36.54 1.42 8.56
C ILE A 107 -37.70 0.77 9.32
N LYS A 108 -37.47 0.25 10.53
CA LYS A 108 -38.57 -0.19 11.41
C LYS A 108 -39.33 0.98 12.02
N GLN A 109 -38.64 2.10 12.23
CA GLN A 109 -39.19 3.29 12.87
C GLN A 109 -39.76 4.30 11.86
N HIS A 110 -39.31 4.25 10.60
CA HIS A 110 -39.67 5.22 9.57
C HIS A 110 -40.05 4.52 8.27
N THR A 111 -41.08 5.03 7.61
CA THR A 111 -41.42 4.63 6.23
C THR A 111 -40.42 5.25 5.25
N LEU A 112 -39.83 4.43 4.40
CA LEU A 112 -38.92 4.91 3.37
C LEU A 112 -39.71 5.35 2.13
N THR A 113 -39.75 6.66 1.87
CA THR A 113 -40.21 7.19 0.58
C THR A 113 -39.17 6.89 -0.51
N GLU A 114 -39.63 6.63 -1.74
CA GLU A 114 -38.75 6.45 -2.92
C GLU A 114 -37.74 7.60 -3.09
N PHE A 115 -38.17 8.84 -2.84
CA PHE A 115 -37.31 10.02 -2.87
C PHE A 115 -36.13 9.92 -1.90
N LEU A 116 -36.38 9.42 -0.68
CA LEU A 116 -35.36 9.27 0.35
C LEU A 116 -34.36 8.17 -0.02
N VAL A 117 -34.85 7.04 -0.53
CA VAL A 117 -34.00 5.94 -0.98
C VAL A 117 -33.12 6.36 -2.15
N ASN A 118 -33.68 7.05 -3.15
CA ASN A 118 -32.90 7.54 -4.28
C ASN A 118 -31.80 8.51 -3.85
N ARG A 119 -32.08 9.34 -2.83
CA ARG A 119 -31.08 10.23 -2.25
C ARG A 119 -29.98 9.48 -1.51
N PHE A 120 -30.31 8.46 -0.70
CA PHE A 120 -29.31 7.61 -0.05
C PHE A 120 -28.46 6.84 -1.06
N PHE A 121 -29.07 6.32 -2.13
CA PHE A 121 -28.35 5.67 -3.22
C PHE A 121 -27.38 6.63 -3.91
N THR A 122 -27.82 7.87 -4.18
CA THR A 122 -26.97 8.91 -4.76
C THR A 122 -25.79 9.24 -3.83
N PHE A 123 -26.02 9.42 -2.54
CA PHE A 123 -24.95 9.66 -1.56
C PHE A 123 -23.96 8.49 -1.47
N TRP A 124 -24.46 7.26 -1.46
CA TRP A 124 -23.63 6.06 -1.47
C TRP A 124 -22.76 6.00 -2.74
N PHE A 125 -23.34 6.31 -3.91
CA PHE A 125 -22.62 6.33 -5.18
C PHE A 125 -21.55 7.44 -5.23
N ILE A 126 -21.85 8.64 -4.74
CA ILE A 126 -20.86 9.71 -4.60
C ILE A 126 -19.71 9.26 -3.70
N SER A 127 -20.01 8.62 -2.57
CA SER A 127 -19.00 8.09 -1.65
C SER A 127 -18.13 7.01 -2.31
N LEU A 128 -18.73 6.16 -3.15
CA LEU A 128 -17.99 5.16 -3.93
C LEU A 128 -17.00 5.83 -4.88
N VAL A 129 -17.48 6.79 -5.69
CA VAL A 129 -16.65 7.52 -6.66
C VAL A 129 -15.50 8.24 -5.96
N LEU A 130 -15.77 8.97 -4.88
CA LEU A 130 -14.74 9.65 -4.10
C LEU A 130 -13.69 8.68 -3.54
N THR A 131 -14.12 7.53 -3.04
CA THR A 131 -13.20 6.51 -2.51
C THR A 131 -12.32 5.93 -3.60
N ILE A 132 -12.88 5.63 -4.78
CA ILE A 132 -12.11 5.17 -5.94
C ILE A 132 -11.08 6.23 -6.35
N LEU A 133 -11.50 7.50 -6.45
CA LEU A 133 -10.60 8.61 -6.78
C LEU A 133 -9.43 8.69 -5.79
N VAL A 134 -9.71 8.62 -4.49
CA VAL A 134 -8.67 8.64 -3.45
C VAL A 134 -7.74 7.43 -3.57
N ILE A 135 -8.27 6.22 -3.76
CA ILE A 135 -7.45 5.01 -3.89
C ILE A 135 -6.53 5.07 -5.11
N VAL A 136 -6.99 5.63 -6.22
CA VAL A 136 -6.22 5.69 -7.49
C VAL A 136 -5.27 6.88 -7.54
N ILE A 137 -5.72 8.07 -7.17
CA ILE A 137 -4.97 9.34 -7.34
C ILE A 137 -3.97 9.54 -6.21
N GLN A 138 -4.38 9.31 -4.96
CA GLN A 138 -3.56 9.63 -3.78
C GLN A 138 -2.19 8.92 -3.78
N PRO A 139 -2.06 7.61 -4.07
CA PRO A 139 -0.74 6.97 -4.14
C PRO A 139 0.15 7.55 -5.24
N ARG A 140 -0.43 7.99 -6.36
CA ARG A 140 0.31 8.58 -7.48
C ARG A 140 0.84 9.96 -7.09
N LEU A 141 0.01 10.81 -6.50
CA LEU A 141 0.42 12.12 -5.98
C LEU A 141 1.51 11.98 -4.93
N PHE A 142 1.38 11.01 -4.02
CA PHE A 142 2.41 10.74 -3.01
C PHE A 142 3.73 10.30 -3.65
N LYS A 143 3.72 9.40 -4.64
CA LYS A 143 4.94 9.03 -5.39
C LYS A 143 5.58 10.23 -6.09
N VAL A 144 4.79 11.07 -6.75
CA VAL A 144 5.27 12.29 -7.40
C VAL A 144 5.94 13.22 -6.39
N TYR A 145 5.31 13.41 -5.22
CA TYR A 145 5.88 14.20 -4.13
C TYR A 145 7.23 13.62 -3.67
N LEU A 146 7.33 12.30 -3.48
CA LEU A 146 8.56 11.64 -3.06
C LEU A 146 9.67 11.81 -4.09
N PHE A 147 9.40 11.58 -5.38
CA PHE A 147 10.40 11.77 -6.43
C PHE A 147 10.82 13.23 -6.62
N LYS A 148 9.89 14.17 -6.37
CA LYS A 148 10.19 15.60 -6.46
C LYS A 148 11.07 16.06 -5.30
N ASN A 149 10.85 15.59 -4.07
CA ASN A 149 11.45 16.19 -2.88
C ASN A 149 12.43 15.28 -2.13
N VAL A 150 12.22 13.96 -2.13
CA VAL A 150 12.91 13.03 -1.21
C VAL A 150 13.84 12.07 -1.95
N LEU A 151 13.37 11.47 -3.03
CA LEU A 151 14.04 10.37 -3.72
C LEU A 151 14.51 10.77 -5.11
N ASN A 152 15.64 10.22 -5.53
CA ASN A 152 16.19 10.39 -6.86
C ASN A 152 15.60 9.36 -7.84
N LYS A 153 14.62 9.80 -8.64
CA LYS A 153 13.91 8.94 -9.60
C LYS A 153 14.82 8.40 -10.70
N THR A 154 15.75 9.21 -11.22
CA THR A 154 16.63 8.82 -12.33
C THR A 154 17.63 7.77 -11.88
N TYR A 155 18.21 7.94 -10.70
CA TYR A 155 19.09 6.95 -10.08
C TYR A 155 18.38 5.60 -9.85
N LEU A 156 17.12 5.62 -9.39
CA LEU A 156 16.30 4.40 -9.24
C LEU A 156 15.97 3.70 -10.58
N GLY A 157 16.27 4.31 -11.73
CA GLY A 157 15.95 3.77 -13.05
C GLY A 157 14.45 3.65 -13.33
N ILE A 158 13.62 4.40 -12.59
CA ILE A 158 12.17 4.41 -12.80
C ILE A 158 11.87 5.34 -13.97
N ARG A 159 11.52 4.76 -15.12
CA ARG A 159 11.30 5.51 -16.36
C ARG A 159 10.15 4.94 -17.18
N LYS A 160 9.68 5.69 -18.19
CA LYS A 160 8.89 5.14 -19.30
C LYS A 160 9.83 4.53 -20.33
N THR A 161 9.33 3.60 -21.15
CA THR A 161 10.12 2.96 -22.22
C THR A 161 10.65 3.97 -23.25
N THR A 162 9.94 5.09 -23.44
CA THR A 162 10.31 6.22 -24.31
C THR A 162 11.42 7.11 -23.75
N ASP A 163 11.67 7.05 -22.44
CA ASP A 163 12.67 7.88 -21.79
C ASP A 163 14.07 7.26 -21.95
N GLU A 164 15.12 8.05 -21.79
CA GLU A 164 16.51 7.56 -21.86
C GLU A 164 16.80 6.43 -20.87
N LEU A 165 17.76 5.57 -21.21
CA LEU A 165 18.20 4.50 -20.33
C LEU A 165 18.76 5.05 -19.02
N PRO A 166 18.75 4.26 -17.93
CA PRO A 166 19.38 4.68 -16.68
C PRO A 166 20.84 5.11 -16.90
N PRO A 167 21.33 6.15 -16.20
CA PRO A 167 22.71 6.59 -16.29
C PRO A 167 23.68 5.50 -15.79
N GLU A 168 24.99 5.64 -16.05
CA GLU A 168 25.99 4.68 -15.56
C GLU A 168 25.96 4.53 -14.03
N CYS A 169 25.86 5.66 -13.32
CA CYS A 169 25.61 5.70 -11.88
C CYS A 169 24.11 5.50 -11.61
N ASN A 170 23.71 4.24 -11.42
CA ASN A 170 22.33 3.86 -11.15
C ASN A 170 22.24 2.83 -10.02
N PHE A 171 21.01 2.66 -9.54
CA PHE A 171 20.66 1.73 -8.47
C PHE A 171 21.10 0.28 -8.74
N TYR A 172 21.01 -0.20 -9.97
CA TYR A 172 21.33 -1.59 -10.31
C TYR A 172 22.84 -1.85 -10.31
N THR A 173 23.63 -0.89 -10.78
CA THR A 173 25.10 -0.94 -10.71
C THR A 173 25.56 -0.97 -9.24
N ASP A 174 25.04 -0.05 -8.42
CA ASP A 174 25.43 0.03 -7.02
C ASP A 174 24.95 -1.19 -6.21
N ALA A 175 23.82 -1.81 -6.58
CA ALA A 175 23.31 -3.02 -5.93
C ALA A 175 24.24 -4.24 -6.12
N ASP A 176 25.03 -4.27 -7.20
CA ASP A 176 26.00 -5.34 -7.50
C ASP A 176 27.33 -5.16 -6.73
N GLU A 177 27.52 -4.08 -5.97
CA GLU A 177 28.69 -3.90 -5.09
C GLU A 177 28.78 -5.02 -4.04
N LYS A 178 30.00 -5.57 -3.90
CA LYS A 178 30.28 -6.76 -3.08
C LYS A 178 30.40 -6.39 -1.60
N ASP A 179 31.00 -5.24 -1.31
CA ASP A 179 31.10 -4.73 0.05
C ASP A 179 29.73 -4.19 0.51
N ALA A 180 29.15 -4.84 1.52
CA ALA A 180 27.82 -4.52 2.00
C ALA A 180 27.72 -3.11 2.62
N ASP A 181 28.74 -2.67 3.35
CA ASP A 181 28.76 -1.35 4.00
C ASP A 181 28.92 -0.26 2.94
N LYS A 182 29.86 -0.45 2.02
CA LYS A 182 30.08 0.47 0.90
C LYS A 182 28.83 0.56 0.02
N ARG A 183 28.21 -0.58 -0.32
CA ARG A 183 26.95 -0.64 -1.07
C ARG A 183 25.86 0.17 -0.38
N MET A 184 25.62 -0.07 0.90
CA MET A 184 24.58 0.62 1.66
C MET A 184 24.81 2.13 1.70
N LYS A 185 26.04 2.58 1.94
CA LYS A 185 26.41 4.00 1.99
C LYS A 185 26.22 4.68 0.63
N MET A 186 26.75 4.10 -0.45
CA MET A 186 26.64 4.66 -1.79
C MET A 186 25.17 4.76 -2.23
N MET A 187 24.40 3.69 -2.05
CA MET A 187 22.99 3.68 -2.45
C MET A 187 22.18 4.72 -1.68
N ASN A 188 22.34 4.81 -0.35
CA ASN A 188 21.65 5.81 0.46
C ASN A 188 22.00 7.25 0.02
N GLN A 189 23.28 7.51 -0.28
CA GLN A 189 23.75 8.82 -0.74
C GLN A 189 23.15 9.21 -2.10
N HIS A 190 23.09 8.29 -3.05
CA HIS A 190 22.60 8.58 -4.41
C HIS A 190 21.07 8.59 -4.52
N VAL A 191 20.39 7.73 -3.75
CA VAL A 191 18.94 7.54 -3.85
C VAL A 191 18.14 8.58 -3.07
N ILE A 192 18.67 9.09 -1.96
CA ILE A 192 18.02 10.09 -1.12
C ILE A 192 18.62 11.47 -1.40
N LYS A 193 17.78 12.45 -1.65
CA LYS A 193 18.22 13.84 -1.86
C LYS A 193 18.82 14.39 -0.57
N LYS A 194 19.90 15.18 -0.68
CA LYS A 194 20.68 15.74 0.43
C LYS A 194 19.84 16.27 1.60
N THR A 195 18.73 16.95 1.31
CA THR A 195 17.80 17.53 2.30
C THR A 195 17.20 16.51 3.28
N TYR A 196 17.13 15.23 2.90
CA TYR A 196 16.47 14.16 3.67
C TYR A 196 17.42 13.03 4.11
N GLN A 197 18.72 13.09 3.79
CA GLN A 197 19.67 12.00 4.10
C GLN A 197 19.84 11.70 5.60
N GLY A 198 19.58 12.67 6.49
CA GLY A 198 19.61 12.45 7.93
C GLY A 198 18.32 11.88 8.53
N VAL A 199 17.27 11.67 7.73
CA VAL A 199 15.93 11.26 8.21
C VAL A 199 15.26 10.19 7.35
N VAL A 200 15.77 9.91 6.16
CA VAL A 200 15.27 8.85 5.28
C VAL A 200 16.42 7.91 4.99
N GLU A 201 16.11 6.62 4.98
CA GLU A 201 17.07 5.56 4.74
C GLU A 201 16.45 4.49 3.84
N LEU A 202 17.25 3.95 2.92
CA LEU A 202 17.03 2.66 2.28
C LEU A 202 17.42 1.56 3.27
N SER A 203 16.48 1.17 4.13
CA SER A 203 16.75 0.23 5.23
C SER A 203 16.77 -1.24 4.79
N PHE A 204 15.98 -1.60 3.77
CA PHE A 204 15.96 -2.97 3.25
C PHE A 204 16.02 -3.01 1.74
N LEU A 205 16.78 -3.98 1.23
CA LEU A 205 16.88 -4.29 -0.19
C LEU A 205 16.66 -5.79 -0.38
N ASN A 206 15.42 -6.19 -0.65
CA ASN A 206 15.16 -7.59 -0.99
C ASN A 206 15.43 -7.79 -2.49
N ARG A 207 16.04 -8.93 -2.85
CA ARG A 207 16.36 -9.31 -4.22
C ARG A 207 15.68 -10.62 -4.56
N GLU A 208 15.06 -10.66 -5.72
CA GLU A 208 14.44 -11.84 -6.33
C GLU A 208 15.10 -12.05 -7.70
N VAL A 209 15.67 -13.23 -7.94
CA VAL A 209 16.28 -13.59 -9.23
C VAL A 209 15.37 -14.58 -9.93
N ILE A 210 14.89 -14.20 -11.10
CA ILE A 210 14.07 -15.07 -11.96
C ILE A 210 15.02 -15.73 -12.95
N THR A 211 15.09 -17.06 -12.91
CA THR A 211 15.88 -17.87 -13.82
C THR A 211 15.01 -18.47 -14.92
N GLY A 212 15.61 -18.74 -16.07
CA GLY A 212 14.99 -19.43 -17.20
C GLY A 212 15.98 -20.39 -17.84
N ILE A 213 15.48 -21.25 -18.73
CA ILE A 213 16.31 -22.23 -19.42
C ILE A 213 16.78 -21.62 -20.74
N SER A 214 18.10 -21.52 -20.90
CA SER A 214 18.74 -21.19 -22.17
C SER A 214 19.15 -22.47 -22.88
N TYR A 215 18.97 -22.50 -24.20
CA TYR A 215 19.41 -23.59 -25.07
C TYR A 215 20.62 -23.11 -25.86
N LYS A 216 21.77 -23.76 -25.69
CA LYS A 216 22.90 -23.54 -26.61
C LYS A 216 22.74 -24.48 -27.80
N ALA A 217 22.76 -23.92 -29.00
CA ALA A 217 22.91 -24.72 -30.22
C ALA A 217 24.37 -25.18 -30.30
N VAL A 218 24.60 -26.47 -30.08
CA VAL A 218 25.92 -27.10 -30.22
C VAL A 218 26.04 -27.62 -31.66
N PRO A 219 27.16 -27.41 -32.37
CA PRO A 219 27.35 -27.99 -33.71
C PRO A 219 27.49 -29.51 -33.61
N PHE A 220 26.62 -30.24 -34.31
CA PHE A 220 26.61 -31.70 -34.57
C PHE A 220 26.51 -32.67 -33.36
N GLU A 221 25.58 -33.63 -33.48
CA GLU A 221 25.37 -34.89 -32.70
C GLU A 221 25.39 -34.85 -31.17
N LYS A 222 25.53 -33.70 -30.52
CA LYS A 222 25.35 -33.56 -29.06
C LYS A 222 23.92 -33.15 -28.70
N GLU A 223 23.40 -33.73 -27.62
CA GLU A 223 22.17 -33.27 -27.00
C GLU A 223 22.24 -31.77 -26.71
N LYS A 224 21.14 -31.04 -26.95
CA LYS A 224 21.06 -29.59 -26.69
C LYS A 224 21.40 -29.31 -25.23
N GLU A 225 22.54 -28.66 -24.99
CA GLU A 225 22.93 -28.24 -23.65
C GLU A 225 21.90 -27.26 -23.07
N ARG A 226 21.35 -27.60 -21.91
CA ARG A 226 20.40 -26.78 -21.15
C ARG A 226 21.14 -26.15 -19.99
N ALA A 227 21.10 -24.82 -19.89
CA ALA A 227 21.66 -24.09 -18.76
C ALA A 227 20.64 -23.12 -18.19
N PHE A 228 20.59 -23.02 -16.87
CA PHE A 228 19.87 -21.94 -16.22
C PHE A 228 20.59 -20.61 -16.48
N MET A 229 19.81 -19.59 -16.83
CA MET A 229 20.25 -18.23 -17.04
C MET A 229 19.36 -17.29 -16.24
N ASP A 230 19.94 -16.29 -15.61
CA ASP A 230 19.21 -15.22 -14.94
C ASP A 230 18.47 -14.38 -15.99
N VAL A 231 17.15 -14.48 -16.03
CA VAL A 231 16.28 -13.77 -16.97
C VAL A 231 15.97 -12.36 -16.48
N ASP A 232 15.75 -12.20 -15.17
CA ASP A 232 15.53 -10.90 -14.55
C ASP A 232 15.97 -10.91 -13.08
N THR A 233 16.28 -9.73 -12.56
CA THR A 233 16.48 -9.50 -11.13
C THR A 233 15.53 -8.39 -10.69
N ILE A 234 14.61 -8.72 -9.80
CA ILE A 234 13.66 -7.79 -9.20
C ILE A 234 14.16 -7.40 -7.81
N TYR A 235 14.29 -6.09 -7.61
CA TYR A 235 14.64 -5.49 -6.34
C TYR A 235 13.40 -4.88 -5.68
N TYR A 236 13.31 -5.04 -4.37
CA TYR A 236 12.27 -4.44 -3.55
C TYR A 236 12.87 -3.50 -2.48
N PRO A 237 13.34 -2.30 -2.88
CA PRO A 237 13.87 -1.34 -1.92
C PRO A 237 12.74 -0.82 -1.01
N VAL A 238 13.00 -0.84 0.30
CA VAL A 238 12.10 -0.35 1.34
C VAL A 238 12.74 0.86 2.00
N PHE A 239 12.07 1.99 1.89
CA PHE A 239 12.49 3.24 2.50
C PHE A 239 11.80 3.42 3.84
N ARG A 240 12.56 3.79 4.88
CA ARG A 240 12.03 4.23 6.16
C ARG A 240 12.26 5.72 6.33
N VAL A 241 11.37 6.36 7.09
CA VAL A 241 11.55 7.72 7.57
C VAL A 241 11.59 7.72 9.09
N TYR A 242 12.53 8.47 9.63
CA TYR A 242 12.77 8.65 11.05
C TYR A 242 12.47 10.12 11.41
N PRO A 243 11.29 10.42 11.99
CA PRO A 243 10.89 11.77 12.35
C PRO A 243 11.93 12.55 13.17
N PHE A 244 12.71 11.83 13.98
CA PHE A 244 13.67 12.39 14.93
C PHE A 244 15.14 12.20 14.52
N GLY A 245 15.39 11.68 13.32
CA GLY A 245 16.73 11.31 12.86
C GLY A 245 16.97 9.80 12.95
N ILE A 246 17.90 9.31 12.11
CA ILE A 246 18.16 7.87 11.95
C ILE A 246 18.71 7.25 13.25
N GLU A 247 19.43 8.01 14.07
CA GLU A 247 20.06 7.55 15.32
C GLU A 247 19.05 7.14 16.41
N GLU A 248 17.83 7.69 16.38
CA GLU A 248 16.81 7.45 17.41
C GLU A 248 16.02 6.14 17.17
N ASP A 249 16.32 5.38 16.11
CA ASP A 249 15.66 4.14 15.63
C ASP A 249 14.12 4.13 15.69
N PHE A 250 13.51 5.32 15.66
CA PHE A 250 12.06 5.48 15.67
C PHE A 250 11.57 5.70 14.24
N GLY A 251 11.64 4.66 13.41
CA GLY A 251 11.35 4.74 11.98
C GLY A 251 10.07 4.01 11.56
N HIS A 252 9.34 4.57 10.59
CA HIS A 252 8.24 3.88 9.91
C HIS A 252 8.46 3.78 8.40
N ILE A 253 7.78 2.83 7.75
CA ILE A 253 7.92 2.61 6.31
C ILE A 253 7.33 3.81 5.55
N LEU A 254 8.16 4.42 4.72
CA LEU A 254 7.80 5.51 3.83
C LEU A 254 7.17 4.98 2.54
N ILE A 255 7.89 4.10 1.84
CA ILE A 255 7.45 3.48 0.60
C ILE A 255 8.27 2.22 0.29
N LYS A 256 7.66 1.27 -0.41
CA LYS A 256 8.32 0.11 -1.02
C LYS A 256 8.14 0.19 -2.52
N PHE A 257 9.22 -0.03 -3.28
CA PHE A 257 9.12 -0.19 -4.74
C PHE A 257 9.32 -1.64 -5.16
N LYS A 258 8.97 -1.92 -6.42
CA LYS A 258 9.30 -3.14 -7.16
C LYS A 258 10.02 -2.68 -8.41
N LEU A 259 11.31 -2.99 -8.52
CA LEU A 259 12.20 -2.51 -9.58
C LEU A 259 12.77 -3.70 -10.32
N SER A 260 12.42 -3.87 -11.59
CA SER A 260 12.98 -4.92 -12.46
C SER A 260 14.17 -4.37 -13.23
N ARG A 261 15.32 -5.05 -13.12
CA ARG A 261 16.52 -4.71 -13.89
C ARG A 261 16.22 -4.80 -15.38
N LYS A 262 15.60 -5.89 -15.84
CA LYS A 262 15.21 -6.07 -17.23
C LYS A 262 14.33 -4.92 -17.71
N ALA A 263 13.28 -4.58 -16.97
CA ALA A 263 12.36 -3.50 -17.35
C ALA A 263 13.07 -2.13 -17.45
N ALA A 264 14.04 -1.86 -16.56
CA ALA A 264 14.78 -0.61 -16.59
C ALA A 264 15.64 -0.45 -17.86
N PHE A 265 16.26 -1.54 -18.32
CA PHE A 265 17.18 -1.51 -19.47
C PHE A 265 16.54 -1.91 -20.82
N THR A 266 15.26 -2.29 -20.84
CA THR A 266 14.57 -2.66 -22.09
C THR A 266 14.01 -1.42 -22.79
N LYS A 267 14.40 -1.17 -24.05
CA LYS A 267 13.85 -0.07 -24.89
C LYS A 267 12.51 -0.42 -25.55
N ASN A 268 12.23 -1.70 -25.79
CA ASN A 268 11.04 -2.17 -26.51
C ASN A 268 9.93 -2.66 -25.56
N ALA A 269 8.67 -2.39 -25.90
CA ALA A 269 7.49 -2.67 -25.07
C ALA A 269 7.19 -4.16 -24.81
N GLU A 270 8.03 -5.09 -25.27
CA GLU A 270 7.85 -6.54 -25.13
C GLU A 270 8.14 -7.06 -23.71
N GLY A 271 8.78 -6.25 -22.84
CA GLY A 271 9.14 -6.64 -21.47
C GLY A 271 8.11 -6.33 -20.38
N LEU A 272 7.03 -5.60 -20.68
CA LEU A 272 6.02 -5.20 -19.70
C LEU A 272 4.78 -6.10 -19.80
N LEU A 273 4.95 -7.39 -19.51
CA LEU A 273 3.80 -8.22 -19.15
C LEU A 273 3.22 -7.70 -17.82
N LYS A 274 2.10 -6.98 -17.99
CA LYS A 274 1.08 -6.61 -17.02
C LYS A 274 1.52 -5.66 -15.90
N LYS A 275 1.17 -4.39 -16.13
CA LYS A 275 0.84 -3.39 -15.10
C LYS A 275 -0.01 -4.02 -13.99
N ASP A 276 0.56 -4.20 -12.82
CA ASP A 276 -0.22 -4.21 -11.58
C ASP A 276 -0.50 -2.74 -11.21
N PHE A 277 -1.70 -2.29 -11.59
CA PHE A 277 -2.33 -1.09 -11.04
C PHE A 277 -2.86 -1.36 -9.64
#